data_AF-A0A6L5FWX8-F1
#
_entry.id   AF-A0A6L5FWX8-F1
#
_cell.length_a   1.000
_cell.length_b   1.000
_cell.length_c   1.000
_cell.angle_alpha   90.00
_cell.angle_beta   90.00
_cell.angle_gamma   90.00
#
_symmetry.space_group_name_H-M   'P 1'
#
loop_
_entity.id
_entity.type
_entity.pdbx_description
1 polymer ?
#
loop_
_entity_poly.entity_id
_entity_poly.type
_entity_poly.pdbx_seq_one_letter_code
_entity_poly.pdbx_strand_id
1 'polypeptide(L)'
;MQKQESAQKKAPQVKPPGAPGKRERTKPRQFIREVIQELKKVAWPTRQEVVAYSIVVVVATVVIATLIFGMDFVFTKAVLALFGVET
;
A
#
# COMPACT_ATOMS: atom_id res chain seq x y z
N MET A 1 -71.81 5.44 13.83
CA MET A 1 -70.95 5.92 12.72
C MET A 1 -70.38 7.25 13.17
N GLN A 2 -69.12 7.26 13.65
CA GLN A 2 -68.00 7.74 12.83
C GLN A 2 -68.37 9.13 12.26
N LYS A 3 -67.72 10.22 12.64
CA LYS A 3 -66.34 10.45 12.19
C LYS A 3 -65.86 11.78 12.80
N GLN A 4 -64.79 11.68 13.59
CA GLN A 4 -63.64 12.58 13.55
C GLN A 4 -63.95 14.09 13.60
N GLU A 5 -64.07 14.63 14.79
CA GLU A 5 -63.67 16.01 15.04
C GLU A 5 -62.66 16.12 16.18
N SER A 6 -61.89 15.06 16.39
CA SER A 6 -60.55 15.14 16.97
C SER A 6 -59.60 15.81 15.96
N ALA A 7 -59.90 17.07 15.62
CA ALA A 7 -58.95 17.99 15.03
C ALA A 7 -57.95 18.41 16.11
N GLN A 8 -57.21 17.41 16.62
CA GLN A 8 -55.99 17.64 17.35
C GLN A 8 -54.98 18.20 16.36
N LYS A 9 -55.00 19.53 16.29
CA LYS A 9 -54.05 20.38 15.59
C LYS A 9 -52.66 20.11 16.19
N LYS A 10 -51.98 19.07 15.70
CA LYS A 10 -50.57 18.82 15.98
C LYS A 10 -49.79 20.00 15.42
N ALA A 11 -49.22 20.80 16.31
CA ALA A 11 -48.32 21.88 15.97
C ALA A 11 -47.16 21.37 15.09
N PRO A 12 -46.65 22.17 14.14
CA PRO A 12 -45.43 21.84 13.40
C PRO A 12 -44.28 21.72 14.39
N GLN A 13 -43.69 20.54 14.51
CA GLN A 13 -42.52 20.31 15.33
C GLN A 13 -41.31 20.94 14.61
N VAL A 14 -41.07 22.23 14.84
CA VAL A 14 -39.85 22.92 14.40
C VAL A 14 -38.70 22.37 15.24
N LYS A 15 -37.89 21.50 14.65
CA LYS A 15 -36.67 20.96 15.27
C LYS A 15 -35.74 22.13 15.59
N PRO A 16 -35.28 22.29 16.85
CA PRO A 16 -34.41 23.41 17.20
C PRO A 16 -33.10 23.36 16.42
N PRO A 17 -32.66 24.47 15.80
CA PRO A 17 -31.36 24.56 15.16
C PRO A 17 -30.30 24.72 16.25
N GLY A 18 -29.42 23.74 16.43
CA GLY A 18 -28.25 23.90 17.30
C GLY A 18 -27.99 22.80 18.32
N ALA A 19 -28.38 21.54 18.08
CA ALA A 19 -27.80 20.44 18.86
C ALA A 19 -26.33 20.24 18.43
N PRO A 20 -25.35 20.28 19.35
CA PRO A 20 -23.94 20.10 19.02
C PRO A 20 -23.73 18.70 18.45
N GLY A 21 -23.30 18.65 17.19
CA GLY A 21 -23.07 17.42 16.46
C GLY A 21 -22.17 16.50 17.27
N LYS A 22 -22.74 15.37 17.70
CA LYS A 22 -21.99 14.24 18.25
C LYS A 22 -20.85 13.99 17.26
N ARG A 23 -19.60 14.21 17.67
CA ARG A 23 -18.43 13.99 16.81
C ARG A 23 -18.47 12.53 16.36
N GLU A 24 -19.04 12.29 15.19
CA GLU A 24 -19.26 10.98 14.64
C GLU A 24 -17.87 10.47 14.28
N ARG A 25 -17.26 9.68 15.18
CA ARG A 25 -15.98 9.05 14.90
C ARG A 25 -16.12 8.29 13.59
N THR A 26 -15.22 8.53 12.64
CA THR A 26 -15.23 7.85 11.34
C THR A 26 -15.31 6.35 11.59
N LYS A 27 -16.40 5.75 11.13
CA LYS A 27 -16.64 4.31 11.30
C LYS A 27 -15.55 3.57 10.51
N PRO A 28 -14.98 2.47 11.00
CA PRO A 28 -13.94 1.71 10.27
C PRO A 28 -14.35 1.36 8.83
N ARG A 29 -15.64 1.07 8.61
CA ARG A 29 -16.22 0.82 7.29
C ARG A 29 -16.14 2.02 6.34
N GLN A 30 -16.27 3.24 6.86
CA GLN A 30 -16.11 4.47 6.08
C GLN A 30 -14.63 4.72 5.74
N PHE A 31 -13.72 4.50 6.70
CA PHE A 31 -12.28 4.60 6.47
C PHE A 31 -11.79 3.65 5.36
N ILE A 32 -12.19 2.38 5.38
CA ILE A 32 -11.83 1.42 4.32
C ILE A 32 -12.37 1.86 2.95
N ARG A 33 -13.59 2.42 2.92
CA ARG A 33 -14.15 2.97 1.69
C ARG A 33 -13.32 4.13 1.16
N GLU A 34 -12.89 5.04 2.02
CA GLU A 34 -12.01 6.17 1.69
C GLU A 34 -10.65 5.68 1.17
N VAL A 35 -10.02 4.69 1.83
CA VAL A 35 -8.75 4.06 1.39
C VAL A 35 -8.87 3.45 0.00
N ILE A 36 -9.96 2.72 -0.31
CA ILE A 36 -10.16 2.13 -1.64
C ILE A 36 -10.32 3.22 -2.71
N GLN A 37 -10.98 4.34 -2.39
CA GLN A 37 -11.09 5.46 -3.34
C GLN A 37 -9.72 6.09 -3.62
N GLU A 38 -8.84 6.16 -2.62
CA GLU A 38 -7.48 6.67 -2.78
C GLU A 38 -6.58 5.69 -3.53
N LEU A 39 -6.66 4.40 -3.23
CA LEU A 39 -5.91 3.34 -3.93
C LEU A 39 -6.25 3.27 -5.43
N LYS A 40 -7.45 3.68 -5.84
CA LYS A 40 -7.82 3.81 -7.26
C LYS A 40 -7.06 4.93 -7.99
N LYS A 41 -6.53 5.92 -7.27
CA LYS A 41 -5.69 6.98 -7.85
C LYS A 41 -4.24 6.53 -8.05
N VAL A 42 -3.86 5.39 -7.48
CA VAL A 42 -2.52 4.83 -7.68
C VAL A 42 -2.42 4.33 -9.12
N ALA A 43 -1.55 4.96 -9.88
CA ALA A 43 -1.19 4.48 -11.20
C ALA A 43 -0.34 3.21 -11.04
N TRP A 44 -1.00 2.06 -11.09
CA TRP A 44 -0.30 0.79 -11.08
C TRP A 44 0.50 0.66 -12.37
N PRO A 45 1.80 0.35 -12.27
CA PRO A 45 2.67 0.28 -13.43
C PRO A 45 2.17 -0.81 -14.38
N THR A 46 2.40 -0.58 -15.67
CA THR A 46 2.09 -1.57 -16.70
C THR A 46 3.03 -2.76 -16.58
N ARG A 47 2.60 -3.93 -17.08
CA ARG A 47 3.46 -5.14 -17.06
C ARG A 47 4.82 -4.92 -17.72
N GLN A 48 4.88 -4.04 -18.72
CA GLN A 48 6.12 -3.71 -19.44
C GLN A 48 7.09 -2.93 -18.55
N GLU A 49 6.61 -1.95 -17.79
CA GLU A 49 7.43 -1.17 -16.85
C GLU A 49 8.00 -2.06 -15.75
N VAL A 50 7.18 -2.94 -15.18
CA VAL A 50 7.62 -3.89 -14.14
C VAL A 50 8.74 -4.80 -14.67
N VAL A 51 8.59 -5.30 -15.89
CA VAL A 51 9.62 -6.14 -16.53
C VAL A 51 10.89 -5.33 -16.80
N ALA A 52 10.77 -4.11 -17.34
CA ALA A 52 11.92 -3.26 -17.61
C ALA A 52 12.74 -2.98 -16.33
N TYR A 53 12.06 -2.62 -15.23
CA TYR A 53 12.74 -2.38 -13.96
C TYR A 53 13.37 -3.65 -13.38
N SER A 54 12.69 -4.80 -13.51
CA SER A 54 13.23 -6.09 -13.05
C SER A 54 14.49 -6.47 -13.83
N ILE A 55 14.52 -6.25 -15.15
CA ILE A 55 15.70 -6.53 -15.99
C ILE A 55 16.89 -5.69 -15.54
N VAL A 56 16.70 -4.40 -15.29
CA VAL A 56 17.79 -3.52 -14.82
C VAL A 56 18.38 -4.04 -13.51
N VAL A 57 17.54 -4.44 -12.56
CA VAL A 57 17.99 -5.02 -11.28
C VAL A 57 18.75 -6.32 -11.50
N VAL A 58 18.22 -7.24 -12.31
CA VAL A 58 18.88 -8.52 -12.61
C VAL A 58 20.26 -8.30 -13.23
N VAL A 59 20.37 -7.39 -14.20
CA VAL A 59 21.66 -7.07 -14.83
C VAL A 59 22.63 -6.50 -13.80
N ALA A 60 22.21 -5.54 -12.99
CA ALA A 60 23.06 -4.95 -11.96
C ALA A 60 23.54 -5.99 -10.93
N THR A 61 22.65 -6.88 -10.49
CA THR A 61 22.99 -7.97 -9.58
C THR A 61 23.98 -8.96 -10.21
N VAL A 62 23.80 -9.34 -11.47
CA VAL A 62 24.72 -10.24 -12.19
C VAL A 62 26.11 -9.62 -12.31
N VAL A 63 26.21 -8.33 -12.61
CA VAL A 63 27.51 -7.62 -12.69
C VAL A 63 28.23 -7.69 -11.34
N ILE A 64 27.55 -7.31 -10.25
CA ILE A 64 28.15 -7.33 -8.91
C ILE A 64 28.52 -8.76 -8.50
N ALA A 65 27.63 -9.73 -8.72
CA ALA A 65 27.89 -11.13 -8.41
C ALA A 65 29.10 -11.68 -9.17
N THR A 66 29.27 -11.32 -10.44
CA THR A 66 30.41 -11.74 -11.25
C THR A 66 31.71 -11.12 -10.74
N LEU A 67 31.69 -9.84 -10.34
CA LEU A 67 32.85 -9.17 -9.75
C LEU A 67 33.28 -9.83 -8.43
N ILE A 68 32.33 -10.11 -7.54
CA ILE A 68 32.59 -10.79 -6.26
C ILE A 68 33.13 -12.19 -6.53
N PHE A 69 32.46 -12.97 -7.39
CA PHE A 69 32.89 -14.32 -7.75
C PHE A 69 34.31 -14.36 -8.33
N GLY A 70 34.63 -13.46 -9.26
CA GLY A 70 35.97 -13.36 -9.83
C GLY A 70 37.02 -13.00 -8.78
N MET A 71 36.68 -12.10 -7.87
CA MET A 71 37.54 -11.69 -6.77
C MET A 71 37.78 -12.85 -5.78
N ASP A 72 36.73 -13.56 -5.37
CA ASP A 72 36.82 -14.75 -4.52
C ASP A 72 37.66 -15.85 -5.16
N PHE A 73 37.53 -16.05 -6.48
CA PHE A 73 38.33 -17.02 -7.22
C PHE A 73 39.82 -16.67 -7.19
N VAL A 74 40.16 -15.40 -7.44
CA VAL A 74 41.54 -14.91 -7.38
C VAL A 74 42.09 -15.03 -5.96
N PHE A 75 41.34 -14.61 -4.94
CA PHE A 75 41.76 -14.72 -3.55
C PHE A 75 41.97 -16.18 -3.14
N THR A 76 41.08 -17.09 -3.53
CA THR A 76 41.22 -18.53 -3.25
C THR A 76 42.53 -19.06 -3.83
N LYS A 77 42.85 -18.74 -5.09
CA LYS A 77 44.10 -19.16 -5.73
C LYS A 77 45.34 -18.51 -5.10
N ALA A 78 45.28 -17.23 -4.77
CA ALA A 78 46.37 -16.51 -4.13
C ALA A 78 46.68 -17.07 -2.72
N VAL A 79 45.64 -17.34 -1.93
CA VAL A 79 45.75 -17.94 -0.61
C VAL A 79 46.36 -19.34 -0.69
N LEU A 80 45.85 -20.21 -1.57
CA LEU A 80 46.39 -21.57 -1.76
C LEU A 80 47.87 -21.54 -2.16
N ALA A 81 48.26 -20.63 -3.05
CA ALA A 81 49.65 -20.43 -3.46
C ALA A 81 50.53 -19.93 -2.29
N LEU A 82 50.06 -18.98 -1.49
CA LEU A 82 50.81 -18.45 -0.34
C LEU A 82 51.01 -19.48 0.77
N PHE A 83 50.02 -20.35 1.00
CA PHE A 83 50.12 -21.42 1.98
C PHE A 83 50.88 -22.66 1.48
N GLY A 84 51.46 -22.61 0.28
CA GLY A 84 52.29 -23.69 -0.26
C GLY A 84 51.55 -25.01 -0.42
N VAL A 85 50.21 -24.97 -0.50
CA VAL A 85 49.40 -26.12 -0.89
C VAL A 85 49.59 -26.28 -2.39
N GLU A 86 50.66 -26.98 -2.75
CA GLU A 86 50.95 -27.42 -4.11
C GLU A 86 49.86 -28.40 -4.55
N THR A 87 49.05 -27.97 -5.52
CA THR A 87 48.33 -28.85 -6.46
C THR A 87 48.65 -28.40 -7.86
#